data_AF-A0A967A975-F1
#
_entry.id   AF-A0A967A975-F1
#
_cell.length_a   1.000
_cell.length_b   1.000
_cell.length_c   1.000
_cell.angle_alpha   90.00
_cell.angle_beta   90.00
_cell.angle_gamma   90.00
#
_symmetry.space_group_name_H-M   'P 1'
#
loop_
_entity.id
_entity.type
_entity.pdbx_description
1 polymer ?
#
loop_
_entity_poly.entity_id
_entity_poly.type
_entity_poly.pdbx_seq_one_letter_code
_entity_poly.pdbx_strand_id
1 'polypeptide(L)' 'NMDFLSHYRPQTNVVRRPTQKGGQGYSLTGHHEIMLPLLAAAVIEEIG' A
#
# COMPACT_ATOMS: atom_id res chain seq x y z
N ASN A 1 0.52 2.87 0.19
CA ASN A 1 1.90 3.39 0.01
C ASN A 1 2.85 2.21 -0.20
N MET A 2 3.84 2.31 -1.10
CA MET A 2 4.82 1.25 -1.41
C MET A 2 6.20 1.87 -1.61
N ASP A 3 6.78 2.41 -0.55
CA ASP A 3 8.11 3.05 -0.58
C ASP A 3 9.16 2.14 0.04
N PHE A 4 10.44 2.37 -0.27
CA PHE A 4 11.56 1.69 0.38
C PHE A 4 11.70 2.03 1.87
N LEU A 5 11.27 3.22 2.26
CA LEU A 5 11.33 3.72 3.63
C LEU A 5 10.02 4.45 3.98
N SER A 6 9.68 4.47 5.27
CA SER A 6 8.51 5.21 5.74
C SER A 6 8.76 6.71 5.75
N HIS A 7 7.95 7.45 4.99
CA HIS A 7 8.01 8.91 4.92
C HIS A 7 6.73 9.53 5.50
N TYR A 8 6.88 10.57 6.33
CA TYR A 8 5.74 11.17 7.03
C TYR A 8 4.68 11.74 6.05
N ARG A 9 5.10 12.34 4.92
CA ARG A 9 4.18 12.96 3.95
C ARG A 9 3.31 11.92 3.24
N PRO A 10 3.87 10.88 2.59
CA PRO A 10 3.05 9.79 2.05
C PRO A 10 2.19 9.10 3.12
N GLN A 11 2.76 8.84 4.30
CA GLN A 11 2.00 8.21 5.39
C GLN A 11 0.82 9.07 5.85
N THR A 12 0.96 10.39 5.88
CA THR A 12 -0.12 11.29 6.30
C THR A 12 -1.10 11.55 5.16
N ASN A 13 -0.61 11.94 3.98
CA ASN A 13 -1.45 12.46 2.89
C ASN A 13 -2.11 11.37 2.05
N VAL A 14 -1.50 10.18 1.97
CA VAL A 14 -1.97 9.08 1.11
C VAL A 14 -2.58 7.95 1.93
N VAL A 15 -1.99 7.64 3.09
CA VAL A 15 -2.45 6.51 3.91
C VAL A 15 -3.49 6.98 4.93
N ARG A 16 -3.14 7.92 5.81
CA ARG A 16 -3.99 8.26 6.97
C ARG A 16 -5.12 9.23 6.62
N ARG A 17 -4.82 10.41 6.06
CA ARG A 17 -5.80 11.48 5.83
C ARG A 17 -6.96 11.06 4.91
N PRO A 18 -6.75 10.33 3.80
CA PRO A 18 -7.84 9.90 2.93
C PRO A 18 -8.79 8.90 3.60
N THR A 19 -8.29 8.06 4.52
CA THR A 19 -9.09 7.01 5.17
C THR A 19 -9.69 7.46 6.51
N GLN A 20 -9.52 8.73 6.91
CA GLN A 20 -10.08 9.26 8.16
C GLN A 20 -11.61 9.22 8.24
N LYS A 21 -12.30 9.27 7.09
CA LYS A 21 -13.76 9.24 7.01
C LYS A 21 -14.33 7.84 6.72
N GLY A 22 -13.48 6.82 6.72
CA GLY A 22 -13.83 5.45 6.39
C GLY A 22 -12.79 4.79 5.47
N GLY A 23 -12.76 3.46 5.46
CA GLY A 23 -11.80 2.65 4.70
C GLY A 23 -10.53 2.28 5.49
N GLN A 24 -9.64 1.52 4.84
CA GLN A 24 -8.39 1.05 5.43
C GLN A 24 -7.20 1.56 4.62
N GLY A 25 -6.22 2.16 5.31
CA GLY A 25 -5.00 2.65 4.69
C GLY A 25 -3.87 1.65 4.85
N TYR A 26 -3.31 1.18 3.74
CA TYR A 26 -2.19 0.21 3.74
C TYR A 26 -0.88 0.88 3.32
N SER A 27 0.20 0.50 4.00
CA SER A 27 1.57 0.88 3.67
C SER A 27 2.45 -0.36 3.70
N LEU A 28 3.13 -0.62 2.58
CA LEU A 28 4.11 -1.70 2.44
C LEU A 28 5.49 -1.06 2.26
N THR A 29 6.52 -1.68 2.82
CA THR A 29 7.90 -1.18 2.75
C THR A 29 8.77 -2.17 1.98
N GLY A 30 9.40 -1.73 0.89
CA GLY A 30 10.27 -2.57 0.08
C GLY A 30 10.39 -2.09 -1.37
N HIS A 31 11.02 -2.94 -2.19
CA HIS A 31 11.14 -2.76 -3.65
C HIS A 31 9.75 -2.88 -4.31
N HIS A 32 9.14 -1.75 -4.67
CA HIS A 32 7.78 -1.73 -5.23
C HIS A 32 7.68 -2.48 -6.56
N GLU A 33 8.78 -2.56 -7.32
CA GLU A 33 8.90 -3.35 -8.53
C GLU A 33 8.72 -4.85 -8.29
N ILE A 34 9.01 -5.34 -7.07
CA ILE A 34 8.74 -6.72 -6.64
C ILE A 34 7.39 -6.82 -5.93
N MET A 35 7.07 -5.87 -5.05
CA MET A 35 5.84 -5.95 -4.25
C MET A 35 4.57 -5.82 -5.08
N LEU A 36 4.56 -4.97 -6.13
CA LEU A 36 3.38 -4.78 -6.98
C LEU A 36 2.98 -6.07 -7.73
N PRO A 37 3.89 -6.77 -8.46
CA PRO A 37 3.50 -8.01 -9.13
C PRO A 37 3.11 -9.12 -8.14
N LEU A 38 3.75 -9.20 -6.97
CA LEU A 38 3.36 -10.17 -5.94
C LEU A 38 1.97 -9.89 -5.35
N LEU A 39 1.67 -8.63 -5.07
CA LEU A 39 0.33 -8.23 -4.60
C LEU A 39 -0.73 -8.53 -5.66
N ALA A 40 -0.45 -8.25 -6.93
CA ALA A 40 -1.36 -8.57 -8.02
C ALA A 40 -1.60 -10.08 -8.13
N ALA A 41 -0.54 -10.90 -8.07
CA ALA A 41 -0.65 -12.35 -8.10
C ALA A 41 -1.49 -12.90 -6.94
N ALA A 42 -1.23 -12.44 -5.70
CA ALA A 42 -1.97 -12.87 -4.52
C ALA A 42 -3.46 -12.48 -4.60
N VAL A 43 -3.77 -11.30 -5.11
CA VAL A 43 -5.18 -10.89 -5.32
C VAL A 43 -5.85 -11.75 -6.38
N ILE A 44 -5.17 -12.06 -7.49
CA ILE A 44 -5.70 -12.93 -8.54
C ILE A 44 -5.97 -14.34 -8.01
N GLU A 45 -5.07 -14.88 -7.20
CA GLU A 45 -5.22 -16.19 -6.56
C GLU A 45 -6.41 -16.24 -5.59
N GLU A 46 -6.63 -15.17 -4.81
CA GLU A 46 -7.74 -15.09 -3.85
C GLU A 46 -9.11 -14.93 -4.52
N ILE A 47 -9.18 -14.23 -5.66
CA ILE A 47 -10.45 -13.95 -6.35
C ILE A 47 -10.81 -14.96 -7.46
N GLY A 48 -9.85 -15.76 -7.92
CA GLY A 48 -9.99 -16.73 -9.02
C GLY A 48 -10.44 -18.09 -8.53
#